data_AF-A0A815QLY3-F1
#
_entry.id   AF-A0A815QLY3-F1
#
_cell.length_a   1.000
_cell.length_b   1.000
_cell.length_c   1.000
_cell.angle_alpha   90.00
_cell.angle_beta   90.00
_cell.angle_gamma   90.00
#
_symmetry.space_group_name_H-M   'P 1'
#
loop_
_entity.id
_entity.type
_entity.pdbx_description
1 polymer ?
#
loop_
_entity_poly.entity_id
_entity_poly.type
_entity_poly.pdbx_seq_one_letter_code
_entity_poly.pdbx_strand_id
1 'polypeptide(L)'
;MSQTRQTSGLTTSTSHYTSSRSSNSPSIKALQLEYAKLQKEPVEGFTVKLDDDSNLYKWHVGIFGPPDTLYECGYFKADMEFPTTYPFAPPKVY
;
A
#
# COMPACT_ATOMS: atom_id res chain seq x y z
N MET A 1 -56.39 -36.79 -28.17
CA MET A 1 -55.14 -37.58 -28.18
C MET A 1 -54.10 -36.80 -28.95
N SER A 2 -53.00 -36.43 -28.29
CA SER A 2 -51.62 -36.25 -28.77
C SER A 2 -50.92 -35.14 -28.00
N GLN A 3 -49.71 -35.48 -27.54
CA GLN A 3 -48.98 -34.95 -26.40
C GLN A 3 -48.01 -33.79 -26.73
N THR A 4 -47.72 -33.01 -25.68
CA THR A 4 -46.42 -32.46 -25.25
C THR A 4 -45.47 -31.79 -26.25
N ARG A 5 -45.14 -30.51 -25.96
CA ARG A 5 -43.75 -30.03 -25.92
C ARG A 5 -43.55 -29.08 -24.75
N GLN A 6 -42.77 -29.52 -23.77
CA GLN A 6 -42.06 -28.65 -22.84
C GLN A 6 -40.96 -27.92 -23.61
N THR A 7 -40.79 -26.63 -23.39
CA THR A 7 -39.56 -25.90 -23.74
C THR A 7 -39.08 -25.15 -22.51
N SER A 8 -38.06 -25.72 -21.89
CA SER A 8 -37.15 -25.14 -20.93
C SER A 8 -36.38 -23.96 -21.55
N GLY A 9 -36.29 -22.85 -20.83
CA GLY A 9 -35.59 -21.64 -21.28
C GLY A 9 -34.96 -20.87 -20.12
N LEU A 10 -33.78 -21.38 -19.71
CA LEU A 10 -32.62 -20.70 -19.11
C LEU A 10 -32.83 -19.35 -18.38
N THR A 11 -32.78 -19.38 -17.06
CA THR A 11 -32.45 -18.21 -16.22
C THR A 11 -30.97 -17.87 -16.41
N THR A 12 -30.65 -16.81 -17.14
CA THR A 12 -29.27 -16.28 -17.20
C THR A 12 -29.01 -15.48 -15.93
N SER A 13 -28.48 -16.15 -14.90
CA SER A 13 -27.91 -15.48 -13.73
C SER A 13 -26.62 -14.78 -14.15
N THR A 14 -26.68 -13.49 -14.46
CA THR A 14 -25.49 -12.66 -14.71
C THR A 14 -24.77 -12.41 -13.37
N SER A 15 -23.92 -13.34 -12.98
CA SER A 15 -22.89 -13.14 -11.97
C SER A 15 -21.88 -12.13 -12.52
N HIS A 16 -21.98 -10.88 -12.11
CA HIS A 16 -20.88 -9.93 -12.30
C HIS A 16 -19.77 -10.33 -11.31
N TYR A 17 -18.79 -11.08 -11.79
CA TYR A 17 -17.49 -11.17 -11.13
C TYR A 17 -16.90 -9.76 -11.18
N THR A 18 -17.02 -8.99 -10.10
CA THR A 18 -16.21 -7.79 -9.92
C THR A 18 -14.78 -8.28 -9.77
N SER A 19 -14.08 -8.42 -10.90
CA SER A 19 -12.64 -8.62 -10.91
C SER A 19 -12.04 -7.40 -10.21
N SER A 20 -11.73 -7.54 -8.93
CA SER A 20 -10.96 -6.55 -8.18
C SER A 20 -9.59 -6.50 -8.84
N ARG A 21 -9.45 -5.60 -9.79
CA ARG A 21 -8.20 -5.34 -10.47
C ARG A 21 -7.28 -4.79 -9.38
N SER A 22 -6.36 -5.61 -8.88
CA SER A 22 -5.25 -5.14 -8.07
C SER A 22 -4.64 -3.98 -8.83
N SER A 23 -4.84 -2.76 -8.31
CA SER A 23 -4.41 -1.54 -8.97
C SER A 23 -2.90 -1.44 -8.85
N ASN A 24 -2.20 -2.16 -9.74
CA ASN A 24 -0.76 -2.12 -9.91
C ASN A 24 -0.34 -0.80 -10.57
N SER A 25 -0.64 0.31 -9.89
CA SER A 25 -0.18 1.64 -10.28
C SER A 25 1.36 1.70 -10.19
N PRO A 26 2.02 2.48 -11.07
CA PRO A 26 3.47 2.67 -10.99
C PRO A 26 3.93 3.17 -9.61
N SER A 27 3.13 4.02 -8.96
CA SER A 27 3.37 4.52 -7.61
C SER A 27 3.40 3.38 -6.59
N ILE A 28 2.42 2.48 -6.58
CA ILE A 28 2.41 1.33 -5.68
C ILE A 28 3.62 0.43 -5.91
N LYS A 29 4.01 0.17 -7.16
CA LYS A 29 5.20 -0.64 -7.45
C LYS A 29 6.47 0.00 -6.91
N ALA A 30 6.62 1.33 -7.07
CA ALA A 30 7.76 2.06 -6.53
C ALA A 30 7.80 1.95 -5.00
N LEU A 31 6.69 2.23 -4.32
CA LEU A 31 6.59 2.17 -2.86
C LEU A 31 6.83 0.75 -2.31
N GLN A 32 6.35 -0.29 -3.00
CA GLN A 32 6.63 -1.69 -2.65
C GLN A 32 8.12 -2.00 -2.71
N LEU A 33 8.81 -1.59 -3.78
CA LEU A 33 10.24 -1.82 -3.95
C LEU A 33 11.06 -1.07 -2.91
N GLU A 34 10.72 0.20 -2.65
CA GLU A 34 11.40 1.02 -1.64
C GLU A 34 11.19 0.47 -0.23
N TYR A 35 9.96 0.15 0.14
CA TYR A 35 9.67 -0.44 1.44
C TYR A 35 10.39 -1.78 1.62
N ALA A 36 10.32 -2.67 0.63
CA ALA A 36 11.02 -3.95 0.67
C ALA A 36 12.54 -3.78 0.79
N LYS A 37 13.11 -2.77 0.13
CA LYS A 37 14.53 -2.42 0.28
C LYS A 37 14.85 -2.01 1.70
N LEU A 38 14.05 -1.14 2.33
CA LEU A 38 14.26 -0.71 3.72
C LEU A 38 14.11 -1.85 4.73
N GLN A 39 13.22 -2.83 4.47
CA GLN A 39 13.11 -4.02 5.31
C GLN A 39 14.32 -4.94 5.17
N LYS A 40 14.88 -5.06 3.96
CA LYS A 40 16.07 -5.89 3.68
C LYS A 40 17.37 -5.24 4.15
N GLU A 41 17.47 -3.92 3.99
CA GLU A 41 18.63 -3.10 4.29
C GLU A 41 18.19 -1.92 5.18
N PRO A 42 18.01 -2.16 6.49
CA PRO A 42 17.64 -1.10 7.43
C PRO A 42 18.69 0.01 7.48
N VAL A 43 18.22 1.26 7.58
CA VAL A 43 19.11 2.41 7.72
C VAL A 43 19.38 2.65 9.21
N GLU A 44 20.65 2.77 9.58
CA GLU A 44 21.04 3.03 10.95
C GLU A 44 20.40 4.32 11.48
N GLY A 45 19.87 4.26 12.70
CA GLY A 45 19.20 5.39 13.33
C GLY A 45 17.78 5.64 12.82
N PHE A 46 17.27 4.88 11.84
CA PHE A 46 15.90 5.01 11.35
C PHE A 46 15.12 3.70 11.51
N THR A 47 13.83 3.83 11.75
CA THR A 47 12.86 2.74 11.74
C THR A 47 11.69 3.16 10.87
N VAL A 48 11.23 2.27 9.99
CA VAL A 48 10.13 2.57 9.06
C VAL A 48 9.10 1.46 9.15
N LYS A 49 7.84 1.84 9.33
CA LYS A 49 6.69 0.93 9.37
C LYS A 49 5.56 1.51 8.54
N LEU A 50 4.71 0.65 8.00
CA LEU A 50 3.43 1.09 7.43
C LEU A 50 2.46 1.40 8.57
N ASP A 51 1.60 2.39 8.35
CA ASP A 51 0.42 2.66 9.20
C ASP A 51 -0.56 1.47 9.12
N ASP A 52 -0.77 0.96 7.90
CA ASP A 52 -1.55 -0.23 7.59
C ASP A 52 -0.89 -1.01 6.44
N ASP A 53 -0.77 -2.33 6.57
CA ASP A 53 -0.24 -3.23 5.53
C ASP A 53 -1.05 -3.18 4.23
N SER A 54 -2.33 -2.76 4.30
CA SER A 54 -3.18 -2.55 3.13
C SER A 54 -2.93 -1.21 2.41
N ASN A 55 -2.25 -0.26 3.05
CA ASN A 55 -2.04 1.10 2.57
C ASN A 55 -0.57 1.51 2.53
N LEU A 56 0.04 1.35 1.36
CA LEU A 56 1.45 1.70 1.15
C LEU A 56 1.74 3.21 1.07
N TYR A 57 0.72 4.08 1.12
CA TYR A 57 0.91 5.53 1.02
C TYR A 57 1.13 6.22 2.37
N LYS A 58 1.10 5.50 3.50
CA LYS A 58 1.24 6.08 4.84
C LYS A 58 2.26 5.33 5.68
N TRP A 59 3.35 5.98 6.04
CA TRP A 59 4.46 5.37 6.76
C TRP A 59 4.72 6.11 8.06
N HIS A 60 5.02 5.37 9.12
CA HIS A 60 5.58 5.89 10.36
C HIS A 60 7.09 5.74 10.34
N VAL A 61 7.80 6.83 10.64
CA VAL A 61 9.25 6.89 10.73
C VAL A 61 9.67 7.21 12.16
N GLY A 62 10.49 6.36 12.75
CA GLY A 62 11.18 6.65 14.01
C GLY A 62 12.64 6.98 13.74
N ILE A 63 13.16 8.05 14.34
CA ILE A 63 14.51 8.57 14.17
C ILE A 63 15.20 8.60 15.53
N PHE A 64 16.34 7.94 15.63
CA PHE A 64 17.23 8.03 16.78
C PHE A 64 18.20 9.18 16.57
N GLY A 65 18.32 10.02 17.58
CA GLY A 65 19.27 11.12 17.55
C GLY A 65 20.71 10.62 17.46
N PRO A 66 21.52 11.15 16.53
CA PRO A 66 22.92 10.73 16.40
C PRO A 66 23.74 11.05 17.65
N PRO A 67 24.77 10.26 17.96
CA PRO A 67 25.72 10.56 19.04
C PRO A 67 26.46 11.87 18.77
N ASP A 68 26.92 12.52 19.83
CA ASP A 68 27.69 13.78 19.77
C ASP A 68 26.90 14.95 19.13
N THR A 69 25.58 14.90 19.21
CA THR A 69 24.69 15.99 18.78
C THR A 69 23.74 16.41 19.90
N LEU A 70 23.10 17.57 19.76
CA LEU A 70 22.05 18.01 20.70
C LEU A 70 20.84 17.06 20.74
N TYR A 71 20.71 16.18 19.75
CA TYR A 71 19.61 15.24 19.65
C TYR A 71 19.97 13.86 20.21
N GLU A 72 21.21 13.64 20.64
CA GLU A 72 21.68 12.36 21.19
C GLU A 72 20.73 11.81 22.26
N CYS A 73 20.56 10.48 22.27
CA CYS A 73 19.56 9.76 23.08
C CYS A 73 18.08 10.14 22.80
N GLY A 74 17.82 11.04 21.85
CA GLY A 74 16.47 11.40 21.41
C GLY A 74 15.83 10.31 20.55
N TYR A 75 14.50 10.22 20.62
CA TYR A 75 13.69 9.40 19.73
C TYR A 75 12.53 10.24 19.18
N PHE A 76 12.56 10.48 17.88
CA PHE A 76 11.62 11.34 17.18
C PHE A 76 10.73 10.49 16.28
N LYS A 77 9.45 10.82 16.23
CA LYS A 77 8.49 10.16 15.34
C LYS A 77 8.03 11.16 14.30
N ALA A 78 7.91 10.70 13.06
CA ALA A 78 7.37 11.46 11.95
C ALA A 78 6.42 10.59 11.14
N ASP A 79 5.39 11.21 10.59
CA ASP A 79 4.44 10.56 9.69
C ASP A 79 4.71 11.00 8.26
N MET A 80 4.81 10.05 7.34
CA MET A 80 4.97 10.34 5.91
C MET A 80 3.74 9.91 5.13
N GLU A 81 3.21 10.82 4.31
CA GLU A 81 2.09 10.57 3.41
C GLU A 81 2.52 10.78 1.96
N PHE A 82 2.46 9.72 1.17
CA PHE A 82 2.81 9.72 -0.25
C PHE A 82 1.60 10.07 -1.12
N PRO A 83 1.75 10.92 -2.13
CA PRO A 83 0.68 11.14 -3.11
C PRO A 83 0.56 9.95 -4.07
N THR A 84 -0.61 9.76 -4.66
CA THR A 84 -0.82 8.74 -5.71
C THR A 84 -0.01 8.98 -6.98
N THR A 85 0.54 10.19 -7.14
CA THR A 85 1.43 10.59 -8.23
C THR A 85 2.91 10.39 -7.91
N TYR A 86 3.25 9.83 -6.75
CA TYR A 86 4.62 9.42 -6.42
C TYR A 86 5.19 8.50 -7.52
N PRO A 87 6.45 8.68 -7.97
CA PRO A 87 7.49 9.57 -7.42
C PRO A 87 7.53 10.99 -8.02
N PHE A 88 6.57 11.38 -8.87
CA PHE A 88 6.60 12.70 -9.53
C PHE A 88 6.26 13.86 -8.59
N ALA A 89 5.53 13.60 -7.50
CA ALA A 89 5.30 14.54 -6.42
C ALA A 89 5.87 13.98 -5.11
N PRO A 90 6.44 14.84 -4.25
CA PRO A 90 7.08 14.40 -3.01
C PRO A 90 6.05 13.97 -1.95
N PRO A 91 6.45 13.13 -0.98
CA PRO A 91 5.65 12.89 0.21
C PRO A 91 5.57 14.14 1.09
N LYS A 92 4.52 14.21 1.90
CA LYS A 92 4.44 15.15 3.04
C LYS A 92 4.99 14.46 4.28
N VAL A 93 5.65 15.22 5.14
CA VAL A 93 6.18 14.75 6.43
C VAL A 93 5.60 15.64 7.53
N TYR A 94 5.11 15.02 8.60
CA TYR A 94 4.53 15.68 9.77
C TYR A 94 5.28 15.29 11.05
#